data_AF-A0A3D1F4M5-F1
#
_entry.id   AF-A0A3D1F4M5-F1
#
_cell.length_a   1.000
_cell.length_b   1.000
_cell.length_c   1.000
_cell.angle_alpha   90.00
_cell.angle_beta   90.00
_cell.angle_gamma   90.00
#
_symmetry.space_group_name_H-M   'P 1'
#
loop_
_entity.id
_entity.type
_entity.pdbx_description
1 polymer ?
#
loop_
_entity_poly.entity_id
_entity_poly.type
_entity_poly.pdbx_seq_one_letter_code
_entity_poly.pdbx_strand_id
1 'polypeptide(L)' 'MKYTEYRDAIADALKHENSGLTWKQLRDQLDLPYNRPCPEWTRRLEQEIKLTRVKGSSRALIWMLEH' A
#
# COMPACT_ATOMS: atom_id res chain seq x y z
N MET A 1 13.21 -8.51 2.71
CA MET A 1 12.84 -7.08 2.64
C MET A 1 12.76 -6.50 4.05
N LYS A 2 13.26 -5.28 4.29
CA LYS A 2 13.08 -4.58 5.58
C LYS A 2 11.79 -3.75 5.53
N TYR A 3 11.23 -3.40 6.68
CA TYR A 3 10.04 -2.52 6.75
C TYR A 3 10.27 -1.18 6.05
N THR A 4 11.46 -0.59 6.14
CA THR A 4 11.79 0.68 5.46
C THR A 4 11.72 0.56 3.95
N GLU A 5 12.32 -0.48 3.37
CA GLU A 5 12.26 -0.75 1.93
C GLU A 5 10.81 -0.96 1.46
N TYR A 6 10.03 -1.72 2.24
CA TYR A 6 8.62 -1.96 1.97
C TYR A 6 7.81 -0.66 2.00
N ARG A 7 8.04 0.17 3.03
CA ARG A 7 7.37 1.47 3.17
C ARG A 7 7.70 2.40 2.02
N ASP A 8 8.98 2.52 1.65
CA ASP A 8 9.42 3.39 0.57
C ASP A 8 8.83 2.95 -0.78
N ALA A 9 8.89 1.65 -1.08
CA ALA A 9 8.34 1.08 -2.30
C ALA A 9 6.81 1.30 -2.42
N ILE A 10 6.07 1.07 -1.34
CA ILE A 10 4.62 1.32 -1.30
C ILE A 10 4.33 2.82 -1.44
N ALA A 11 5.09 3.67 -0.74
CA ALA A 11 4.90 5.11 -0.79
C ALA A 11 5.18 5.68 -2.20
N ASP A 12 6.25 5.22 -2.85
CA ASP A 12 6.59 5.63 -4.21
C ASP A 12 5.50 5.20 -5.22
N ALA A 13 5.08 3.93 -5.16
CA ALA A 13 4.02 3.41 -6.02
C ALA A 13 2.70 4.18 -5.85
N LEU A 14 2.33 4.51 -4.61
CA LEU A 14 1.10 5.27 -4.32
C LEU A 14 1.22 6.77 -4.62
N LYS A 15 2.43 7.35 -4.57
CA LYS A 15 2.67 8.74 -5.00
C LYS A 15 2.53 8.89 -6.51
N HIS A 16 2.99 7.90 -7.27
CA HIS A 16 2.83 7.91 -8.72
C HIS A 16 1.38 7.70 -9.15
N GLU A 17 0.58 6.95 -8.38
CA GLU A 17 -0.82 6.67 -8.67
C GLU A 17 -1.78 7.41 -7.74
N ASN A 18 -2.15 8.62 -8.13
CA ASN A 18 -3.06 9.49 -7.36
C ASN A 18 -4.47 8.88 -7.16
N SER A 19 -4.87 7.92 -8.00
CA SER A 19 -6.14 7.19 -7.86
C SER A 19 -6.11 6.10 -6.78
N GLY A 20 -4.93 5.82 -6.20
CA GLY A 20 -4.72 4.74 -5.25
C GLY A 20 -4.67 3.36 -5.92
N LEU A 21 -3.98 2.43 -5.28
CA LEU A 21 -3.75 1.08 -5.80
C LEU A 21 -4.34 0.02 -4.87
N THR A 22 -4.82 -1.08 -5.44
CA THR A 22 -5.18 -2.24 -4.61
C THR A 22 -3.92 -2.94 -4.08
N TRP A 23 -4.03 -3.64 -2.95
CA TRP A 23 -2.94 -4.51 -2.47
C TRP A 23 -2.43 -5.48 -3.55
N LYS A 24 -3.34 -6.02 -4.37
CA LYS A 24 -2.97 -6.93 -5.45
C LYS A 24 -2.07 -6.24 -6.48
N GLN A 25 -2.39 -5.01 -6.87
CA GLN A 25 -1.57 -4.24 -7.80
C GLN A 25 -0.24 -3.81 -7.19
N LEU A 26 -0.23 -3.35 -5.94
CA LEU A 26 1.01 -3.05 -5.22
C LEU A 26 1.92 -4.29 -5.15
N ARG A 27 1.36 -5.45 -4.80
CA ARG A 27 2.08 -6.72 -4.76
C ARG A 27 2.63 -7.13 -6.13
N ASP A 28 1.85 -6.95 -7.19
CA ASP A 28 2.23 -7.31 -8.55
C ASP A 28 3.34 -6.38 -9.08
N GLN A 29 3.19 -5.08 -8.87
CA GLN A 29 4.14 -4.07 -9.32
C GLN A 29 5.47 -4.13 -8.55
N LEU A 30 5.42 -4.44 -7.25
CA LEU A 30 6.58 -4.54 -6.38
C LEU A 30 7.13 -5.97 -6.26
N ASP A 31 6.59 -6.93 -7.03
CA ASP A 31 6.90 -8.36 -7.00
C ASP A 31 7.01 -8.92 -5.56
N LEU A 32 6.04 -8.57 -4.72
CA LEU A 32 6.08 -8.94 -3.30
C LEU A 32 5.72 -10.42 -3.13
N PRO A 33 6.53 -11.21 -2.38
CA PRO A 33 6.26 -12.63 -2.14
C PRO A 33 5.10 -12.87 -1.17
N TYR A 34 4.46 -11.80 -0.68
CA TYR A 34 3.41 -11.86 0.33
C TYR A 34 2.03 -11.88 -0.30
N ASN A 35 1.24 -12.90 0.03
CA ASN A 35 -0.13 -12.99 -0.48
C ASN A 35 -1.08 -11.98 0.18
N ARG A 36 -0.78 -11.56 1.42
CA ARG A 36 -1.56 -10.58 2.20
C ARG A 36 -0.63 -9.56 2.84
N PRO A 37 -1.07 -8.30 3.03
CA PRO A 37 -0.26 -7.31 3.72
C PRO A 37 -0.18 -7.64 5.21
N CYS A 38 1.00 -7.47 5.81
CA CYS A 38 1.16 -7.64 7.25
C CYS A 38 0.39 -6.54 8.00
N PRO A 39 -0.50 -6.88 8.95
CA PRO A 39 -1.31 -5.89 9.65
C PRO A 39 -0.48 -4.93 10.51
N GLU A 40 0.63 -5.39 11.07
CA GLU A 40 1.57 -4.55 11.84
C GLU A 40 2.23 -3.49 10.95
N TRP A 41 2.72 -3.88 9.77
CA TRP A 41 3.32 -2.95 8.82
C TRP A 41 2.28 -2.00 8.26
N THR A 42 1.08 -2.51 7.94
CA THR A 42 -0.04 -1.69 7.47
C THR A 42 -0.35 -0.58 8.47
N ARG A 43 -0.50 -0.92 9.77
CA ARG A 43 -0.69 0.06 10.84
C ARG A 43 0.42 1.11 10.90
N ARG A 44 1.67 0.70 10.73
CA ARG A 44 2.79 1.63 10.68
C ARG A 44 2.73 2.55 9.46
N LEU A 45 2.36 2.04 8.29
CA LEU A 45 2.16 2.87 7.09
C LEU A 45 1.04 3.90 7.29
N GLU A 46 -0.07 3.50 7.92
CA GLU A 46 -1.19 4.39 8.25
C GLU A 46 -0.74 5.55 9.17
N GLN A 47 0.22 5.30 10.06
CA GLN A 47 0.76 6.34 10.95
C GLN A 47 1.87 7.18 10.32
N GLU A 48 2.80 6.54 9.61
CA GLU A 48 4.03 7.17 9.12
C GLU A 48 3.85 7.89 7.79
N ILE A 49 3.21 7.23 6.83
CA ILE A 49 3.01 7.78 5.48
C ILE A 49 1.54 8.19 5.24
N LYS A 50 0.72 8.24 6.30
CA LYS A 50 -0.70 8.57 6.22
C LYS A 50 -1.45 7.73 5.18
N LEU A 51 -1.11 6.44 5.14
CA LEU A 51 -1.82 5.49 4.28
C LEU A 51 -3.29 5.41 4.71
N THR A 52 -4.20 5.60 3.75
CA THR A 52 -5.64 5.40 3.93
C THR A 52 -6.10 4.25 3.04
N ARG A 53 -7.04 3.45 3.57
CA ARG A 53 -7.65 2.32 2.86
C ARG A 53 -9.11 2.62 2.61
N VAL A 54 -9.45 2.98 1.38
CA VAL A 54 -10.83 3.22 0.96
C VAL A 54 -11.40 1.99 0.28
N LYS A 55 -12.71 1.79 0.41
CA LYS A 55 -13.40 0.73 -0.33
C LYS A 55 -13.48 1.17 -1.80
N GLY A 56 -12.78 0.47 -2.68
CA GLY A 56 -12.85 0.75 -4.10
C GLY A 56 -14.19 0.33 -4.71
N SER A 57 -14.37 0.61 -6.00
CA SER A 57 -15.52 0.14 -6.79
C SER A 57 -15.63 -1.40 -6.88
N SER A 58 -14.58 -2.12 -6.47
CA SER A 58 -14.54 -3.58 -6.39
C SER A 58 -14.51 -4.06 -4.93
N ARG A 59 -14.56 -5.38 -4.72
CA ARG A 59 -14.38 -6.00 -3.38
C ARG A 59 -13.00 -5.75 -2.75
N ALA A 60 -12.08 -5.11 -3.47
CA ALA A 60 -10.73 -4.81 -3.00
C ALA A 60 -10.67 -3.44 -2.31
N LEU A 61 -9.85 -3.36 -1.27
CA LEU A 61 -9.49 -2.09 -0.64
C LEU A 61 -8.44 -1.39 -1.51
N ILE A 62 -8.69 -0.12 -1.81
CA ILE A 62 -7.76 0.78 -2.48
C ILE A 62 -6.93 1.45 -1.40
N TRP A 63 -5.62 1.37 -1.56
CA TRP A 63 -4.62 1.99 -0.73
C TRP A 63 -4.26 3.30 -1.40
N MET A 64 -4.27 4.38 -0.62
CA MET A 64 -3.96 5.73 -1.10
C MET A 64 -3.22 6.48 0.01
N LEU A 65 -2.45 7.49 -0.37
CA LEU A 65 -1.82 8.38 0.60
C LEU A 65 -2.74 9.58 0.82
N GLU A 66 -3.00 9.89 2.08
CA GLU A 66 -3.70 11.11 2.46
C GLU A 66 -2.72 12.28 2.30
N HIS A 67 -2.98 13.12 1.29
CA HIS A 67 -2.22 14.34 0.98
C HIS A 67 -2.88 15.57 1.63
#